data_AF-A0A7Y9BIE0-F1
#
_entry.id   AF-A0A7Y9BIE0-F1
#
_cell.length_a   1.000
_cell.length_b   1.000
_cell.length_c   1.000
_cell.angle_alpha   90.00
_cell.angle_beta   90.00
_cell.angle_gamma   90.00
#
_symmetry.space_group_name_H-M   'P 1'
#
loop_
_entity.id
_entity.type
_entity.pdbx_description
1 polymer ?
#
loop_
_entity_poly.entity_id
_entity_poly.type
_entity_poly.pdbx_seq_one_letter_code
_entity_poly.pdbx_strand_id
1 'polypeptide(L)'
;MAANGSLAVYDFTIEADGKLYHEFREKVKLTFKVDPKQIVNPKNVKVYYWNVEEGKWELIGGEYKNGEISAYTDHFSTYGVFEGEPESNKIPAQADHELPNTATNNFNILLAGLLLVLSGGVLYYVKRRNAISN
;
A
#
# COMPACT_ATOMS: atom_id res chain seq x y z
N MET A 1 -14.59 -2.30 9.75
CA MET A 1 -14.09 -3.19 8.67
C MET A 1 -14.24 -4.63 9.10
N ALA A 2 -14.51 -5.55 8.16
CA ALA A 2 -14.59 -6.98 8.44
C ALA A 2 -13.99 -7.76 7.27
N ALA A 3 -13.13 -8.74 7.56
CA ALA A 3 -12.71 -9.76 6.62
C ALA A 3 -13.21 -11.11 7.14
N ASN A 4 -13.73 -11.97 6.27
CA ASN A 4 -14.39 -13.19 6.73
C ASN A 4 -13.37 -14.15 7.40
N GLY A 5 -13.58 -14.43 8.69
CA GLY A 5 -12.67 -15.24 9.52
C GLY A 5 -11.47 -14.49 10.11
N SER A 6 -11.44 -13.15 10.06
CA SER A 6 -10.45 -12.35 10.80
C SER A 6 -10.88 -12.14 12.25
N LEU A 7 -9.93 -12.15 13.19
CA LEU A 7 -10.19 -11.78 14.59
C LEU A 7 -10.41 -10.26 14.75
N ALA A 8 -9.73 -9.45 13.94
CA ALA A 8 -9.88 -8.00 13.86
C ALA A 8 -9.28 -7.46 12.53
N VAL A 9 -9.75 -6.29 12.08
CA VAL A 9 -9.22 -5.58 10.90
C VAL A 9 -9.08 -4.10 11.23
N TYR A 10 -7.91 -3.53 10.90
CA TYR A 10 -7.57 -2.12 11.11
C TYR A 10 -7.01 -1.50 9.83
N ASP A 11 -7.33 -0.23 9.61
CA ASP A 11 -6.82 0.62 8.53
C ASP A 11 -6.24 1.90 9.16
N PHE A 12 -5.14 2.38 8.62
CA PHE A 12 -4.38 3.50 9.16
C PHE A 12 -3.98 4.45 8.05
N THR A 13 -4.09 5.75 8.33
CA THR A 13 -3.66 6.83 7.43
C THR A 13 -2.74 7.77 8.21
N ILE A 14 -1.55 8.08 7.66
CA ILE A 14 -0.69 9.15 8.17
C ILE A 14 -0.62 10.28 7.16
N GLU A 15 -0.85 11.48 7.67
CA GLU A 15 -0.74 12.72 6.95
C GLU A 15 0.25 13.64 7.69
N ALA A 16 1.18 14.24 6.95
CA ALA A 16 2.00 15.35 7.43
C ALA A 16 2.10 16.40 6.32
N ASP A 17 1.94 17.67 6.69
CA ASP A 17 1.96 18.80 5.74
C ASP A 17 1.01 18.64 4.54
N GLY A 18 -0.17 18.03 4.75
CA GLY A 18 -1.14 17.78 3.67
C GLY A 18 -0.75 16.64 2.73
N LYS A 19 0.33 15.91 3.01
CA LYS A 19 0.81 14.78 2.23
C LYS A 19 0.58 13.47 2.97
N LEU A 20 0.02 12.50 2.25
CA LEU A 20 -0.13 11.13 2.72
C LEU A 20 1.21 10.38 2.65
N TYR A 21 1.54 9.67 3.73
CA TYR A 21 2.73 8.84 3.84
C TYR A 21 2.33 7.37 3.99
N HIS A 22 2.90 6.53 3.13
CA HIS A 22 2.60 5.09 3.07
C HIS A 22 3.75 4.20 3.55
N GLU A 23 4.94 4.78 3.77
CA GLU A 23 6.14 4.07 4.18
C GLU A 23 6.83 4.80 5.33
N PHE A 24 7.54 4.03 6.15
CA PHE A 24 8.29 4.52 7.28
C PHE A 24 9.77 4.22 7.08
N ARG A 25 10.62 5.21 7.35
CA ARG A 25 12.08 4.98 7.39
C ARG A 25 12.49 4.05 8.53
N GLU A 26 11.75 4.10 9.64
CA GLU A 26 11.95 3.23 10.79
C GLU A 26 10.71 2.38 11.00
N LYS A 27 10.91 1.10 11.32
CA LYS A 27 9.80 0.18 11.56
C LYS A 27 8.99 0.62 12.76
N VAL A 28 7.67 0.67 12.58
CA VAL A 28 6.72 0.92 13.66
C VAL A 28 6.20 -0.40 14.23
N LYS A 29 5.89 -0.41 15.52
CA LYS A 29 5.28 -1.56 16.19
C LYS A 29 3.76 -1.39 16.21
N LEU A 30 3.05 -2.30 15.56
CA LEU A 30 1.60 -2.40 15.66
C LEU A 30 1.24 -3.40 16.74
N THR A 31 0.23 -3.08 17.57
CA THR A 31 -0.33 -3.98 18.57
C THR A 31 -1.83 -4.08 18.38
N PHE A 32 -2.32 -5.31 18.20
CA PHE A 32 -3.73 -5.60 17.99
C PHE A 32 -4.28 -6.37 19.19
N LYS A 33 -5.45 -5.96 19.66
CA LYS A 33 -6.20 -6.71 20.66
C LYS A 33 -7.00 -7.81 19.98
N VAL A 34 -6.95 -9.01 20.53
CA VAL A 34 -7.73 -10.15 20.09
C VAL A 34 -8.38 -10.80 21.31
N ASP A 35 -9.61 -11.27 21.15
CA ASP A 35 -10.31 -11.97 22.22
C ASP A 35 -9.66 -13.35 22.45
N PRO A 36 -9.04 -13.61 23.62
CA PRO A 36 -8.40 -14.89 23.90
C PRO A 36 -9.35 -16.08 23.80
N LYS A 37 -10.66 -15.86 23.96
CA LYS A 37 -11.68 -16.94 23.88
C LYS A 37 -11.84 -17.50 22.48
N GLN A 38 -11.40 -16.78 21.45
CA GLN A 38 -11.50 -17.19 20.05
C GLN A 38 -10.24 -17.93 19.56
N ILE A 39 -9.22 -18.07 20.42
CA ILE A 39 -7.91 -18.61 20.06
C ILE A 39 -7.81 -20.06 20.55
N VAL A 40 -7.55 -20.98 19.63
CA VAL A 40 -7.32 -22.41 19.95
C VAL A 40 -5.84 -22.64 20.29
N ASN A 41 -4.93 -22.12 19.47
CA ASN A 41 -3.49 -22.22 19.63
C ASN A 41 -2.82 -20.84 19.48
N PRO A 42 -2.42 -20.20 20.60
CA PRO A 42 -1.73 -18.92 20.60
C PRO A 42 -0.47 -18.84 19.73
N LYS A 43 0.23 -19.96 19.50
CA LYS A 43 1.45 -19.98 18.66
C LYS A 43 1.14 -19.74 17.18
N ASN A 44 -0.07 -20.07 16.76
CA ASN A 44 -0.54 -19.93 15.38
C ASN A 44 -1.10 -18.54 15.08
N VAL A 45 -1.29 -17.70 16.10
CA VAL A 45 -1.76 -16.34 15.91
C VAL A 45 -0.65 -15.51 15.27
N LYS A 46 -0.94 -14.94 14.11
CA LYS A 46 0.00 -14.18 13.28
C LYS A 46 -0.70 -12.98 12.64
N VAL A 47 0.09 -11.95 12.36
CA VAL A 47 -0.30 -10.75 11.63
C VAL A 47 0.07 -10.92 10.17
N TYR A 48 -0.87 -10.61 9.30
CA TYR A 48 -0.70 -10.57 7.85
C TYR A 48 -1.08 -9.18 7.33
N TYR A 49 -0.47 -8.75 6.23
CA TYR A 49 -0.97 -7.62 5.45
C TYR A 49 -1.58 -8.08 4.13
N TRP A 50 -2.52 -7.31 3.61
CA TRP A 50 -3.09 -7.56 2.29
C TRP A 50 -2.21 -6.93 1.21
N ASN A 51 -1.58 -7.76 0.39
CA ASN A 51 -0.89 -7.30 -0.82
C ASN A 51 -1.95 -7.11 -1.92
N VAL A 52 -2.24 -5.85 -2.24
CA VAL A 52 -3.26 -5.49 -3.25
C VAL A 52 -2.81 -5.88 -4.66
N GLU A 53 -1.52 -5.76 -4.96
CA GLU A 53 -0.96 -6.08 -6.28
C GLU A 53 -1.07 -7.58 -6.58
N GLU A 54 -0.80 -8.41 -5.57
CA GLU A 54 -0.86 -9.88 -5.70
C GLU A 54 -2.22 -10.47 -5.30
N GLY A 55 -3.12 -9.67 -4.72
CA GLY A 55 -4.43 -10.10 -4.27
C GLY A 55 -4.37 -11.21 -3.21
N LYS A 56 -3.40 -11.13 -2.28
CA LYS A 56 -3.17 -12.18 -1.27
C LYS A 56 -2.73 -11.60 0.07
N TRP A 57 -2.91 -12.38 1.14
CA TRP A 57 -2.36 -12.08 2.45
C TRP A 57 -0.89 -12.51 2.53
N GLU A 58 -0.02 -11.64 3.04
CA GLU A 58 1.40 -11.91 3.25
C GLU A 58 1.77 -11.84 4.72
N LEU A 59 2.57 -12.81 5.18
CA LEU A 59 2.92 -12.98 6.58
C LEU A 59 3.94 -11.94 7.04
N ILE A 60 3.64 -11.25 8.15
CA ILE A 60 4.59 -10.38 8.86
C ILE A 60 5.13 -11.08 10.11
N GLY A 61 4.34 -11.97 10.68
CA GLY A 61 4.68 -12.72 11.89
C GLY A 61 3.99 -12.16 13.11
N GLY A 62 4.75 -11.88 14.16
CA GLY A 62 4.26 -11.27 15.39
C GLY A 62 4.25 -12.19 16.61
N GLU A 63 4.26 -11.53 17.77
CA GLU A 63 4.35 -12.15 19.09
C GLU A 63 3.04 -11.95 19.83
N TYR A 64 2.33 -13.05 20.10
CA TYR A 64 1.12 -13.04 20.88
C TYR A 64 1.42 -13.18 22.38
N LYS A 65 0.81 -12.32 23.20
CA LYS A 65 0.86 -12.36 24.66
C LYS A 65 -0.42 -11.77 25.24
N ASN A 66 -1.12 -12.55 26.07
CA ASN A 66 -2.24 -12.08 26.91
C ASN A 66 -3.34 -11.27 26.18
N GLY A 67 -3.83 -11.78 25.04
CA GLY A 67 -4.89 -11.10 24.27
C GLY A 67 -4.40 -9.96 23.38
N GLU A 68 -3.10 -9.79 23.26
CA GLU A 68 -2.48 -8.82 22.35
C GLU A 68 -1.50 -9.56 21.45
N ILE A 69 -1.42 -9.15 20.17
CA ILE A 69 -0.36 -9.55 19.26
C ILE A 69 0.35 -8.31 18.75
N SER A 70 1.68 -8.34 18.72
CA SER A 70 2.49 -7.25 18.18
C SER A 70 3.36 -7.69 17.00
N ALA A 71 3.48 -6.83 15.99
CA ALA A 71 4.37 -7.02 14.85
C ALA A 71 5.02 -5.69 14.43
N TYR A 72 6.18 -5.76 13.79
CA TYR A 72 6.88 -4.60 13.22
C TYR A 72 6.64 -4.50 11.73
N THR A 73 6.37 -3.30 11.23
CA THR A 73 6.16 -3.01 9.80
C THR A 73 6.80 -1.68 9.41
N ASP A 74 7.15 -1.55 8.14
CA ASP A 74 7.72 -0.35 7.51
C ASP A 74 6.79 0.28 6.47
N HIS A 75 5.55 -0.20 6.33
CA HIS A 75 4.57 0.38 5.41
C HIS A 75 3.14 0.34 5.94
N PHE A 76 2.25 1.03 5.24
CA PHE A 76 0.81 0.98 5.46
C PHE A 76 0.15 -0.04 4.55
N SER A 77 -0.76 -0.83 5.12
CA SER A 77 -1.61 -1.76 4.40
C SER A 77 -2.84 -2.06 5.26
N THR A 78 -3.78 -2.84 4.73
CA THR A 78 -4.79 -3.49 5.55
C THR A 78 -4.13 -4.64 6.31
N TYR A 79 -4.27 -4.63 7.64
CA TYR A 79 -3.72 -5.68 8.50
C TYR A 79 -4.84 -6.59 9.03
N GLY A 80 -4.57 -7.89 9.02
CA GLY A 80 -5.45 -8.92 9.56
C GLY A 80 -4.70 -9.81 10.56
N VAL A 81 -5.38 -10.16 11.66
CA VAL A 81 -4.89 -11.15 12.61
C VAL A 81 -5.64 -12.46 12.41
N PHE A 82 -4.89 -13.53 12.18
CA PHE A 82 -5.41 -14.85 11.90
C PHE A 82 -4.74 -15.89 12.79
N GLU A 83 -5.48 -16.95 13.11
CA GLU A 83 -4.93 -18.16 13.69
C GLU A 83 -4.68 -19.16 12.55
N GLY A 84 -3.43 -19.24 12.09
CA GLY A 84 -3.04 -19.99 10.89
C GLY A 84 -3.02 -19.14 9.62
N GLU A 85 -2.80 -19.80 8.49
CA GLU A 85 -2.67 -19.15 7.18
C GLU A 85 -4.06 -18.82 6.61
N PRO A 86 -4.35 -17.55 6.31
CA PRO A 86 -5.61 -17.16 5.68
C PRO A 86 -5.64 -17.56 4.20
N GLU A 87 -6.82 -17.97 3.71
CA GLU A 87 -6.99 -18.24 2.28
C GLU A 87 -6.93 -16.96 1.43
N SER A 88 -6.34 -17.06 0.23
CA SER A 88 -6.17 -15.94 -0.70
C SER A 88 -7.49 -15.36 -1.22
N ASN A 89 -8.60 -16.10 -1.14
CA ASN A 89 -9.93 -15.63 -1.53
C ASN A 89 -10.58 -14.68 -0.49
N LYS A 90 -9.94 -14.47 0.68
CA LYS A 90 -10.45 -13.60 1.74
C LYS A 90 -10.04 -12.15 1.51
N ILE A 91 -10.73 -11.51 0.56
CA ILE A 91 -10.53 -10.09 0.26
C ILE A 91 -11.06 -9.25 1.44
N PRO A 92 -10.26 -8.34 2.02
CA PRO A 92 -10.76 -7.42 3.03
C PRO A 92 -11.80 -6.49 2.39
N ALA A 93 -12.91 -6.22 3.10
CA ALA A 93 -14.06 -5.46 2.60
C ALA A 93 -13.76 -4.02 2.13
N GLN A 94 -12.52 -3.53 2.27
CA GLN A 94 -12.05 -2.22 1.83
C GLN A 94 -10.76 -2.27 0.98
N ALA A 95 -10.38 -3.44 0.44
CA ALA A 95 -9.24 -3.56 -0.48
C ALA A 95 -9.35 -2.68 -1.74
N ASP A 96 -10.54 -2.15 -2.05
CA ASP A 96 -10.81 -1.22 -3.14
C ASP A 96 -10.34 0.23 -2.87
N HIS A 97 -9.81 0.54 -1.68
CA HIS A 97 -9.10 1.80 -1.49
C HIS A 97 -7.74 1.70 -2.20
N GLU A 98 -7.70 2.12 -3.47
CA GLU A 98 -6.46 2.38 -4.18
C GLU A 98 -5.55 3.22 -3.28
N LEU A 99 -4.35 2.70 -2.96
CA LEU A 99 -3.27 3.51 -2.44
C LEU A 99 -3.17 4.76 -3.34
N PRO A 100 -3.08 5.99 -2.79
CA PRO A 100 -3.07 7.18 -3.62
C PRO A 100 -1.99 7.02 -4.69
N ASN A 101 -2.44 7.04 -5.94
CA ASN A 101 -1.65 6.68 -7.10
C ASN A 101 -0.49 7.67 -7.28
N THR A 102 0.65 7.40 -6.63
CA THR A 102 1.87 8.22 -6.79
C THR A 102 2.59 7.91 -8.10
N ALA A 103 2.31 6.76 -8.72
CA ALA A 103 2.84 6.37 -10.02
C ALA A 103 2.20 7.15 -11.19
N THR A 104 0.87 7.37 -11.17
CA THR A 104 0.16 8.06 -12.26
C THR A 104 0.63 9.51 -12.46
N ASN A 105 1.01 10.20 -11.38
CA ASN A 105 1.51 11.57 -11.50
C ASN A 105 2.85 11.65 -12.27
N ASN A 106 3.74 10.67 -12.08
CA ASN A 106 5.03 10.62 -12.78
C ASN A 106 4.86 10.35 -14.29
N PHE A 107 3.92 9.49 -14.69
CA PHE A 107 3.63 9.24 -16.10
C PHE A 107 3.03 10.47 -16.80
N ASN A 108 2.13 11.20 -16.14
CA ASN A 108 1.55 12.44 -16.70
C ASN A 108 2.62 13.53 -16.88
N ILE A 109 3.54 13.68 -15.92
CA ILE A 109 4.67 14.62 -16.03
C ILE A 109 5.63 14.21 -17.15
N LEU A 110 5.96 12.91 -17.28
CA LEU A 110 6.80 12.41 -18.37
C LEU A 110 6.15 12.62 -19.74
N LEU A 111 4.86 12.35 -19.87
CA LEU A 111 4.11 12.57 -21.11
C LEU A 111 4.06 14.06 -21.49
N ALA A 112 3.79 14.94 -20.52
CA ALA A 112 3.82 16.38 -20.73
C ALA A 112 5.22 16.86 -21.16
N GLY A 113 6.28 16.34 -20.53
CA GLY A 113 7.66 16.60 -20.92
C GLY A 113 7.99 16.16 -22.34
N LEU A 114 7.54 14.97 -22.74
CA LEU A 114 7.71 14.44 -24.10
C LEU A 114 7.01 15.34 -25.13
N LEU A 115 5.78 15.77 -24.87
CA LEU A 115 5.02 16.67 -25.75
C LEU A 115 5.71 18.04 -25.90
N LEU A 116 6.28 18.59 -24.82
CA LEU A 116 7.06 19.83 -24.86
C LEU A 116 8.31 19.70 -25.74
N VAL A 117 9.06 18.61 -25.60
CA VAL A 117 10.28 18.35 -26.41
C VAL A 117 9.92 18.21 -27.89
N LEU A 118 8.87 17.44 -28.22
CA LEU A 118 8.41 17.29 -29.59
C LEU A 118 7.96 18.62 -30.21
N SER A 119 7.19 19.40 -29.45
CA SER A 119 6.71 20.72 -29.89
C SER A 119 7.88 21.67 -30.13
N GLY A 120 8.87 21.70 -29.23
CA GLY A 120 10.09 22.48 -29.40
C GLY A 120 10.90 22.05 -30.63
N GLY A 121 11.01 20.74 -30.87
CA GLY A 121 11.67 20.18 -32.05
C GLY A 121 10.99 20.59 -33.36
N VAL A 122 9.66 20.57 -33.41
CA VAL A 122 8.88 21.01 -34.57
C VAL A 122 9.07 22.51 -34.83
N LEU A 123 8.97 23.35 -33.80
CA LEU A 123 9.18 24.79 -33.93
C LEU A 123 10.60 25.12 -34.39
N TYR A 124 11.61 24.45 -33.83
CA TYR A 124 13.00 24.59 -34.25
C TYR A 124 13.19 24.20 -35.71
N TYR A 125 12.61 23.07 -36.14
CA TYR A 125 12.69 22.60 -37.52
C TYR A 125 12.04 23.57 -38.51
N VAL A 126 10.85 24.10 -38.20
CA VAL A 126 10.17 25.10 -39.04
C VAL A 126 10.99 26.40 -39.13
N LYS A 127 11.49 26.91 -38.00
CA LYS A 127 12.33 28.11 -37.99
C LYS A 127 13.60 27.92 -38.82
N ARG A 128 14.25 26.76 -38.70
CA ARG A 128 15.45 26.42 -39.47
C ARG A 128 15.18 26.39 -40.98
N ARG A 129 14.03 25.85 -41.40
CA ARG A 129 13.64 25.83 -42.82
C ARG A 129 13.45 27.23 -43.39
N ASN A 130 12.77 28.11 -42.66
CA ASN A 130 12.49 29.48 -43.10
C ASN A 130 13.75 30.37 -43.12
N ALA A 131 14.75 30.07 -42.29
CA ALA A 131 16.02 30.79 -42.28
C ALA A 131 16.96 30.42 -43.44
N ILE A 132 16.75 29.28 -44.10
CA ILE A 132 17.56 28.83 -45.25
C ILE A 132 16.97 29.32 -46.58
N SER A 133 15.69 29.70 -46.61
CA SER A 133 15.00 30.16 -47.83
C SER A 133 14.97 31.68 -48.00
N ASN A 134 15.71 32.44 -47.19
CA ASN A 134 15.96 33.89 -47.32
C ASN A 134 17.46 34.12 -47.48
#